data_AF-A0A2M6YL77-F1
#
_entry.id   AF-A0A2M6YL77-F1
#
_cell.length_a   1.000
_cell.length_b   1.000
_cell.length_c   1.000
_cell.angle_alpha   90.00
_cell.angle_beta   90.00
_cell.angle_gamma   90.00
#
_symmetry.space_group_name_H-M   'P 1'
#
loop_
_entity.id
_entity.type
_entity.pdbx_description
1 polymer ?
#
loop_
_entity_poly.entity_id
_entity_poly.type
_entity_poly.pdbx_seq_one_letter_code
_entity_poly.pdbx_strand_id
1 'polypeptide(L)'
;MTASERPRFTWCRLEDRYLPVYRCMICKAPCAARSALEAHSIVENLLEEGKIKEYFVMTAKKTAGKPADAVETPGEERYFILENGKLKPFAAEDFSSAVIYQALEAFTVERRFVKPEDKQELLYQGKHPAKQTAPMLVMRDGADTVLGSWEDLEANPQQLAQVEEVIAVKPVRQVFVLKRK
;
A
#
# COMPACT_ATOMS: atom_id res chain seq x y z
N MET A 1 42.19 -14.49 13.95
CA MET A 1 41.74 -13.92 12.67
C MET A 1 40.26 -14.20 12.53
N THR A 2 39.41 -13.24 12.87
CA THR A 2 37.95 -13.37 12.76
C THR A 2 37.56 -13.23 11.30
N ALA A 3 37.14 -14.33 10.68
CA ALA A 3 36.51 -14.29 9.37
C ALA A 3 35.25 -13.44 9.50
N SER A 4 35.26 -12.25 8.89
CA SER A 4 34.06 -11.46 8.67
C SER A 4 33.18 -12.26 7.71
N GLU A 5 32.27 -13.07 8.26
CA GLU A 5 31.18 -13.68 7.50
C GLU A 5 30.26 -12.55 7.04
N ARG A 6 30.59 -11.94 5.90
CA ARG A 6 29.66 -11.08 5.18
C ARG A 6 28.41 -11.93 4.94
N PRO A 7 27.20 -11.44 5.25
CA PRO A 7 25.98 -12.16 4.94
C PRO A 7 25.97 -12.45 3.44
N ARG A 8 26.15 -13.73 3.07
CA ARG A 8 26.14 -14.17 1.67
C ARG A 8 24.70 -14.05 1.17
N PHE A 9 24.43 -12.95 0.50
CA PHE A 9 23.23 -12.76 -0.28
C PHE A 9 23.04 -13.94 -1.24
N THR A 10 21.89 -14.61 -1.16
CA THR A 10 21.52 -15.74 -2.03
C THR A 10 20.05 -15.61 -2.38
N TRP A 11 19.62 -15.97 -3.59
CA TRP A 11 18.20 -15.92 -3.93
C TRP A 11 17.47 -17.15 -3.39
N CYS A 12 16.30 -16.96 -2.76
CA CYS A 12 15.46 -18.08 -2.33
C CYS A 12 14.78 -18.73 -3.54
N ARG A 13 15.25 -19.91 -3.97
CA ARG A 13 14.66 -20.65 -5.11
C ARG A 13 13.22 -21.15 -4.90
N LEU A 14 12.73 -21.15 -3.66
CA LEU A 14 11.37 -21.62 -3.34
C LEU A 14 10.32 -20.51 -3.45
N GLU A 15 10.75 -19.25 -3.30
CA GLU A 15 9.82 -18.12 -3.24
C GLU A 15 10.15 -17.03 -4.27
N ASP A 16 11.30 -17.11 -4.97
CA ASP A 16 11.84 -16.24 -6.03
C ASP A 16 11.78 -14.71 -5.80
N ARG A 17 11.26 -14.28 -4.64
CA ARG A 17 10.75 -12.93 -4.39
C ARG A 17 11.01 -12.43 -2.96
N TYR A 18 11.68 -13.25 -2.14
CA TYR A 18 11.99 -12.95 -0.74
C TYR A 18 13.50 -13.02 -0.48
N LEU A 19 14.00 -11.99 0.22
CA LEU A 19 15.37 -11.94 0.71
C LEU A 19 15.57 -12.98 1.82
N PRO A 20 16.64 -13.80 1.78
CA PRO A 20 16.90 -14.81 2.81
C PRO A 20 17.00 -14.27 4.23
N VAL A 21 17.33 -12.97 4.38
CA VAL A 21 17.38 -12.29 5.67
C VAL A 21 16.02 -12.28 6.39
N TYR A 22 14.90 -12.39 5.66
CA TYR A 22 13.55 -12.57 6.23
C TYR A 22 13.16 -14.04 6.35
N ARG A 23 13.87 -14.96 5.68
CA ARG A 23 13.55 -16.40 5.67
C ARG A 23 13.67 -17.04 7.04
N CYS A 24 14.56 -16.56 7.91
CA CYS A 24 14.61 -17.02 9.31
C CYS A 24 13.39 -16.60 10.13
N MET A 25 12.86 -15.40 9.90
CA MET A 25 11.67 -14.93 10.61
C MET A 25 10.41 -15.67 10.16
N ILE A 26 10.34 -16.05 8.87
CA ILE A 26 9.18 -16.75 8.29
C ILE A 26 9.30 -18.28 8.45
N CYS A 27 10.46 -18.87 8.17
CA CYS A 27 10.68 -20.32 8.16
C CYS A 27 11.35 -20.87 9.43
N LYS A 28 11.63 -20.04 10.45
CA LYS A 28 12.36 -20.40 11.69
C LYS A 28 13.73 -21.06 11.47
N ALA A 29 14.33 -20.85 10.30
CA ALA A 29 15.67 -21.34 9.98
C ALA A 29 16.75 -20.42 10.59
N PRO A 30 17.97 -20.90 10.88
CA PRO A 30 19.05 -20.04 11.38
C PRO A 30 19.48 -19.02 10.29
N CYS A 31 19.43 -17.72 10.58
CA CYS A 31 20.01 -16.67 9.72
C CYS A 31 20.86 -15.70 10.55
N ALA A 32 21.64 -14.88 9.85
CA ALA A 32 22.51 -13.87 10.46
C ALA A 32 21.78 -12.63 11.00
N ALA A 33 20.54 -12.34 10.59
CA ALA A 33 19.79 -11.20 11.12
C ALA A 33 19.28 -11.48 12.52
N ARG A 34 19.77 -10.69 13.49
CA ARG A 34 19.44 -10.82 14.90
C ARG A 34 18.23 -9.96 15.30
N SER A 35 17.79 -9.05 14.42
CA SER A 35 16.66 -8.15 14.64
C SER A 35 16.04 -7.64 13.34
N ALA A 36 14.80 -7.12 13.42
CA ALA A 36 14.12 -6.46 12.29
C ALA A 36 14.85 -5.18 11.81
N LEU A 37 15.49 -4.45 12.72
CA LEU A 37 16.25 -3.24 12.40
C LEU A 37 17.49 -3.54 11.55
N GLU A 38 18.21 -4.60 11.92
CA GLU A 38 19.37 -5.09 11.16
C GLU A 38 18.96 -5.61 9.77
N ALA A 39 17.81 -6.30 9.68
CA ALA A 39 17.25 -6.73 8.40
C ALA A 39 16.91 -5.54 7.49
N HIS A 40 16.43 -4.42 8.04
CA HIS A 40 16.13 -3.20 7.28
C HIS A 40 17.40 -2.60 6.67
N SER A 41 18.44 -2.38 7.47
CA SER A 41 19.70 -1.81 6.99
C SER A 41 20.38 -2.70 5.92
N ILE A 42 20.31 -4.03 6.06
CA ILE A 42 20.82 -4.95 5.04
C ILE A 42 20.07 -4.77 3.71
N VAL A 43 18.74 -4.61 3.75
CA VAL A 43 17.93 -4.38 2.55
C VAL A 43 18.30 -3.07 1.86
N GLU A 44 18.41 -1.98 2.63
CA GLU A 44 18.78 -0.66 2.10
C GLU A 44 20.13 -0.73 1.39
N ASN A 45 21.15 -1.32 2.03
CA ASN A 45 22.47 -1.51 1.42
C ASN A 45 22.39 -2.33 0.12
N LEU A 46 21.57 -3.38 0.06
CA LEU A 46 21.43 -4.21 -1.15
C LEU A 46 20.69 -3.47 -2.29
N LEU A 47 19.76 -2.59 -1.96
CA LEU A 47 19.09 -1.71 -2.93
C LEU A 47 20.07 -0.66 -3.47
N GLU A 48 20.84 0.00 -2.60
CA GLU A 48 21.86 0.99 -2.98
C GLU A 48 22.96 0.37 -3.84
N GLU A 49 23.40 -0.85 -3.51
CA GLU A 49 24.37 -1.62 -4.29
C GLU A 49 23.78 -2.17 -5.62
N GLY A 50 22.47 -2.00 -5.86
CA GLY A 50 21.79 -2.48 -7.06
C GLY A 50 21.72 -4.01 -7.15
N LYS A 51 21.84 -4.73 -6.03
CA LYS A 51 21.80 -6.20 -5.98
C LYS A 51 20.38 -6.75 -5.95
N ILE A 52 19.41 -5.92 -5.59
CA ILE A 52 17.98 -6.22 -5.61
C ILE A 52 17.19 -5.00 -6.10
N LYS A 53 15.93 -5.24 -6.50
CA LYS A 53 14.95 -4.21 -6.79
C LYS A 53 13.69 -4.44 -5.95
N GLU A 54 13.05 -3.34 -5.58
CA GLU A 54 11.72 -3.38 -4.98
C GLU A 54 10.64 -3.43 -6.06
N TYR A 55 9.59 -4.19 -5.76
CA TYR A 55 8.34 -4.14 -6.50
C TYR A 55 7.18 -4.29 -5.50
N PHE A 56 6.02 -3.78 -5.88
CA PHE A 56 4.86 -3.72 -5.00
C PHE A 56 3.74 -4.58 -5.55
N VAL A 57 3.02 -5.22 -4.64
CA VAL A 57 1.85 -6.03 -4.95
C VAL A 57 0.65 -5.44 -4.23
N MET A 58 -0.40 -5.14 -4.99
CA MET A 58 -1.67 -4.66 -4.47
C MET A 58 -2.70 -5.79 -4.56
N THR A 59 -3.21 -6.22 -3.42
CA THR A 59 -4.20 -7.30 -3.36
C THR A 59 -5.53 -6.75 -2.84
N ALA A 60 -6.59 -6.92 -3.63
CA ALA A 60 -7.92 -6.44 -3.27
C ALA A 60 -8.38 -7.06 -1.93
N LYS A 61 -8.80 -6.22 -1.00
CA LYS A 61 -9.45 -6.65 0.23
C LYS A 61 -10.88 -7.10 -0.11
N LYS A 62 -11.32 -8.19 0.51
CA LYS A 62 -12.70 -8.71 0.35
C LYS A 62 -13.76 -7.73 0.84
N THR A 63 -13.36 -6.78 1.68
CA THR A 63 -14.15 -5.63 2.13
C THR A 63 -13.39 -4.37 1.71
N ALA A 64 -14.06 -3.43 1.03
CA ALA A 64 -13.44 -2.14 0.70
C ALA A 64 -13.00 -1.40 1.98
N GLY A 65 -12.21 -0.34 1.86
CA GLY A 65 -11.24 0.15 2.87
C GLY A 65 -11.69 0.31 4.32
N LYS A 66 -11.00 -0.38 5.22
CA LYS A 66 -11.19 -0.26 6.67
C LYS A 66 -9.99 0.52 7.22
N PRO A 67 -10.14 1.80 7.60
CA PRO A 67 -9.22 2.37 8.58
C PRO A 67 -9.41 1.60 9.90
N ALA A 68 -8.32 1.41 10.66
CA ALA A 68 -8.26 0.51 11.81
C ALA A 68 -9.40 0.68 12.86
N ASP A 69 -10.07 1.83 12.88
CA ASP A 69 -11.08 2.21 13.86
C ASP A 69 -12.55 2.25 13.36
N ALA A 70 -12.86 1.83 12.12
CA ALA A 70 -14.25 1.91 11.60
C ALA A 70 -15.10 0.67 11.94
N VAL A 71 -16.26 0.89 12.58
CA VAL A 71 -17.29 -0.10 12.93
C VAL A 71 -17.93 -0.73 11.68
N GLU A 72 -18.22 -2.03 11.75
CA GLU A 72 -18.69 -2.85 10.63
C GLU A 72 -20.21 -2.69 10.39
N THR A 73 -20.60 -1.99 9.33
CA THR A 73 -21.93 -2.14 8.71
C THR A 73 -21.79 -2.69 7.29
N PRO A 74 -22.13 -3.97 7.04
CA PRO A 74 -22.16 -4.53 5.70
C PRO A 74 -23.24 -3.86 4.84
N GLY A 75 -22.84 -3.17 3.76
CA GLY A 75 -23.76 -2.63 2.75
C GLY A 75 -23.90 -1.10 2.69
N GLU A 76 -23.23 -0.35 3.57
CA GLU A 76 -23.26 1.12 3.53
C GLU A 76 -22.16 1.68 2.62
N GLU A 77 -22.55 2.61 1.73
CA GLU A 77 -21.62 3.41 0.93
C GLU A 77 -20.75 4.24 1.88
N ARG A 78 -19.43 4.08 1.78
CA ARG A 78 -18.50 4.80 2.66
C ARG A 78 -18.01 6.07 1.98
N TYR A 79 -18.23 7.17 2.68
CA TYR A 79 -17.78 8.49 2.27
C TYR A 79 -16.71 8.99 3.22
N PHE A 80 -15.74 9.67 2.64
CA PHE A 80 -14.64 10.26 3.37
C PHE A 80 -14.39 11.68 2.91
N ILE A 81 -13.84 12.47 3.81
CA ILE A 81 -13.31 13.79 3.52
C ILE A 81 -11.83 13.80 3.88
N LEU A 82 -11.01 14.40 3.03
CA LEU A 82 -9.59 14.61 3.33
C LEU A 82 -9.42 15.99 3.96
N GLU A 83 -9.18 16.03 5.26
CA GLU A 83 -8.97 17.28 6.00
C GLU A 83 -7.61 17.27 6.68
N ASN A 84 -6.81 18.31 6.44
CA ASN A 84 -5.46 18.44 7.02
C ASN A 84 -4.57 17.21 6.78
N GLY A 85 -4.69 16.59 5.59
CA GLY A 85 -3.93 15.39 5.23
C GLY A 85 -4.36 14.14 6.01
N LYS A 86 -5.59 14.12 6.56
CA LYS A 86 -6.13 12.95 7.24
C LYS A 86 -7.49 12.59 6.70
N LEU A 87 -7.70 11.30 6.48
CA LEU A 87 -8.97 10.77 6.09
C LEU A 87 -9.92 10.77 7.29
N LYS A 88 -11.06 11.43 7.14
CA LYS A 88 -12.15 11.37 8.13
C LYS A 88 -13.39 10.73 7.52
N PRO A 89 -14.07 9.83 8.24
CA PRO A 89 -15.40 9.38 7.85
C PRO A 89 -16.34 10.57 7.70
N PHE A 90 -17.20 10.53 6.68
CA PHE A 90 -18.20 11.54 6.41
C PHE A 90 -19.59 10.90 6.44
N ALA A 91 -20.49 11.40 7.28
CA ALA A 91 -21.87 10.92 7.34
C ALA A 91 -22.71 11.54 6.23
N ALA A 92 -23.69 10.81 5.71
CA ALA A 92 -24.50 11.28 4.59
C ALA A 92 -25.38 12.49 4.95
N GLU A 93 -25.69 12.64 6.24
CA GLU A 93 -26.49 13.72 6.82
C GLU A 93 -25.68 15.01 7.03
N ASP A 94 -24.34 14.90 7.06
CA ASP A 94 -23.46 16.05 7.27
C ASP A 94 -23.37 16.88 5.98
N PHE A 95 -23.01 18.16 6.12
CA PHE A 95 -22.72 19.02 4.99
C PHE A 95 -21.25 19.41 4.97
N SER A 96 -20.63 19.33 3.79
CA SER A 96 -19.31 19.91 3.56
C SER A 96 -19.22 20.58 2.20
N SER A 97 -18.50 21.70 2.14
CA SER A 97 -18.13 22.37 0.89
C SER A 97 -16.89 21.73 0.23
N ALA A 98 -16.19 20.84 0.92
CA ALA A 98 -15.02 20.17 0.39
C ALA A 98 -15.40 18.98 -0.52
N VAL A 99 -14.40 18.43 -1.20
CA VAL A 99 -14.59 17.21 -2.02
C VAL A 99 -14.80 16.02 -1.09
N ILE A 100 -15.89 15.28 -1.32
CA ILE A 100 -16.18 14.03 -0.64
C ILE A 100 -15.73 12.90 -1.54
N TYR A 101 -15.17 11.85 -0.96
CA TYR A 101 -14.66 10.69 -1.66
C TYR A 101 -15.50 9.47 -1.29
N GLN A 102 -16.13 8.86 -2.29
CA GLN A 102 -16.79 7.56 -2.13
C GLN A 102 -15.75 6.46 -2.29
N ALA A 103 -15.56 5.61 -1.28
CA ALA A 103 -14.69 4.45 -1.38
C ALA A 103 -15.41 3.29 -2.06
N LEU A 104 -14.79 2.73 -3.09
CA LEU A 104 -15.33 1.62 -3.87
C LEU A 104 -14.62 0.30 -3.59
N GLU A 105 -13.28 0.35 -3.51
CA GLU A 105 -12.43 -0.82 -3.31
C GLU A 105 -11.27 -0.44 -2.39
N ALA A 106 -10.61 -1.44 -1.79
CA ALA A 106 -9.35 -1.21 -1.11
C ALA A 106 -8.38 -2.36 -1.33
N PHE A 107 -7.10 -2.04 -1.20
CA PHE A 107 -6.00 -2.92 -1.51
C PHE A 107 -5.02 -2.93 -0.35
N THR A 108 -4.65 -4.13 0.08
CA THR A 108 -3.46 -4.31 0.92
C THR A 108 -2.23 -4.18 0.04
N VAL A 109 -1.22 -3.49 0.54
CA VAL A 109 0.07 -3.31 -0.13
C VAL A 109 1.09 -4.27 0.48
N GLU A 110 1.67 -5.13 -0.36
CA GLU A 110 2.81 -5.97 0.01
C GLU A 110 4.04 -5.52 -0.77
N ARG A 111 5.13 -5.25 -0.04
CA ARG A 111 6.44 -4.98 -0.64
C ARG A 111 7.19 -6.28 -0.84
N ARG A 112 7.76 -6.48 -2.02
CA ARG A 112 8.55 -7.67 -2.37
C ARG A 112 9.85 -7.28 -3.07
N PHE A 113 10.81 -8.20 -3.12
CA PHE A 113 12.13 -7.95 -3.71
C PHE A 113 12.40 -8.91 -4.86
N VAL A 114 12.85 -8.39 -6.00
CA VAL A 114 13.19 -9.16 -7.21
C VAL A 114 14.61 -8.89 -7.66
N LYS A 115 15.09 -9.71 -8.60
CA LYS A 115 16.42 -9.56 -9.16
C LYS A 115 16.54 -8.23 -9.92
N PRO A 116 17.75 -7.66 -10.00
CA PRO A 116 17.98 -6.44 -10.77
C PRO A 116 17.60 -6.56 -12.25
N GLU A 117 17.72 -7.74 -12.84
CA GLU A 117 17.32 -8.03 -14.21
C GLU A 117 15.81 -8.09 -14.44
N ASP A 118 15.01 -8.25 -13.39
CA ASP A 118 13.55 -8.31 -13.50
C ASP A 118 12.96 -6.89 -13.64
N LYS A 119 11.81 -6.81 -14.33
CA LYS A 119 11.11 -5.54 -14.53
C LYS A 119 10.53 -5.01 -13.21
N GLN A 120 10.64 -3.70 -13.02
CA GLN A 120 9.96 -2.97 -11.96
C GLN A 120 8.57 -2.57 -12.45
N GLU A 121 7.57 -3.39 -12.12
CA GLU A 121 6.18 -3.07 -12.40
C GLU A 121 5.37 -3.29 -11.12
N LEU A 122 4.45 -2.37 -10.85
CA LEU A 122 3.41 -2.54 -9.83
C LEU A 122 2.50 -3.69 -10.27
N LEU A 123 2.26 -4.65 -9.38
CA LEU A 123 1.41 -5.80 -9.68
C LEU A 123 0.09 -5.72 -8.91
N TYR A 124 -1.02 -5.76 -9.63
CA TYR A 124 -2.35 -5.94 -9.03
C TYR A 124 -2.72 -7.43 -9.03
N GLN A 125 -2.92 -8.00 -7.85
CA GLN A 125 -3.46 -9.35 -7.70
C GLN A 125 -4.99 -9.32 -7.70
N GLY A 126 -5.58 -9.94 -8.72
CA GLY A 126 -7.02 -9.97 -8.93
C GLY A 126 -7.43 -9.03 -10.06
N LYS A 127 -8.45 -8.21 -9.82
CA LYS A 127 -8.94 -7.24 -10.80
C LYS A 127 -8.18 -5.93 -10.63
N HIS A 128 -7.82 -5.33 -11.75
CA HIS A 128 -7.31 -3.96 -11.77
C HIS A 128 -8.35 -2.99 -11.22
N PRO A 129 -7.94 -1.94 -10.47
CA PRO A 129 -8.84 -0.88 -10.06
C PRO A 129 -9.65 -0.30 -11.21
N ALA A 130 -10.88 0.14 -10.92
CA ALA A 130 -11.76 0.73 -11.91
C ALA A 130 -11.20 2.05 -12.47
N LYS A 131 -11.19 2.20 -13.81
CA LYS A 131 -10.60 3.35 -14.52
C LYS A 131 -11.13 4.73 -14.12
N GLN A 132 -12.32 4.81 -13.51
CA GLN A 132 -12.94 6.08 -13.09
C GLN A 132 -12.67 6.42 -11.62
N THR A 133 -11.75 5.70 -10.98
CA THR A 133 -11.33 5.94 -9.59
C THR A 133 -9.94 6.53 -9.56
N ALA A 134 -9.62 7.19 -8.46
CA ALA A 134 -8.28 7.61 -8.12
C ALA A 134 -7.77 6.80 -6.91
N PRO A 135 -6.46 6.53 -6.80
CA PRO A 135 -5.90 5.93 -5.61
C PRO A 135 -5.76 6.96 -4.50
N MET A 136 -6.30 6.61 -3.34
CA MET A 136 -6.07 7.28 -2.07
C MET A 136 -5.10 6.43 -1.24
N LEU A 137 -3.97 7.01 -0.87
CA LEU A 137 -2.93 6.37 -0.08
C LEU A 137 -3.17 6.64 1.41
N VAL A 138 -3.39 5.57 2.17
CA VAL A 138 -3.44 5.60 3.63
C VAL A 138 -2.04 5.31 4.14
N MET A 139 -1.42 6.31 4.77
CA MET A 139 0.00 6.24 5.13
C MET A 139 0.17 5.74 6.56
N ARG A 140 1.25 5.00 6.82
CA ARG A 140 1.56 4.46 8.17
C ARG A 140 1.87 5.54 9.20
N ASP A 141 2.29 6.71 8.75
CA ASP A 141 2.52 7.90 9.60
C ASP A 141 1.23 8.72 9.84
N GLY A 142 0.12 8.32 9.21
CA GLY A 142 -1.18 8.96 9.31
C GLY A 142 -1.36 10.21 8.44
N ALA A 143 -0.48 10.47 7.47
CA ALA A 143 -0.62 11.56 6.51
C ALA A 143 -1.20 11.07 5.17
N ASP A 144 -2.51 10.89 5.10
CA ASP A 144 -3.21 10.37 3.93
C ASP A 144 -3.20 11.35 2.74
N THR A 145 -3.20 10.81 1.52
CA THR A 145 -3.20 11.61 0.30
C THR A 145 -4.00 10.96 -0.83
N VAL A 146 -4.52 11.77 -1.76
CA VAL A 146 -5.22 11.31 -2.96
C VAL A 146 -4.40 11.69 -4.18
N LEU A 147 -4.06 10.71 -5.02
CA LEU A 147 -3.35 10.98 -6.28
C LEU A 147 -4.33 11.37 -7.40
N GLY A 148 -3.79 11.90 -8.49
CA GLY A 148 -4.59 12.29 -9.66
C GLY A 148 -5.17 11.10 -10.42
N SER A 149 -4.40 10.01 -10.49
CA SER A 149 -4.75 8.82 -11.29
C SER A 149 -4.01 7.57 -10.82
N TRP A 150 -4.41 6.40 -11.34
CA TRP A 150 -3.69 5.14 -11.11
C TRP A 150 -2.38 5.09 -11.90
N GLU A 151 -2.35 5.74 -13.06
CA GLU A 151 -1.17 5.88 -13.91
C GLU A 151 -0.05 6.66 -13.17
N ASP A 152 -0.40 7.68 -12.38
CA ASP A 152 0.57 8.41 -11.54
C ASP A 152 1.24 7.50 -10.50
N LEU A 153 0.46 6.57 -9.93
CA LEU A 153 0.95 5.59 -8.96
C LEU A 153 1.82 4.51 -9.64
N GLU A 154 1.41 4.03 -10.81
CA GLU A 154 2.17 3.05 -11.60
C GLU A 154 3.50 3.60 -12.10
N ALA A 155 3.55 4.89 -12.44
CA ALA A 155 4.78 5.57 -12.81
C ALA A 155 5.73 5.77 -11.61
N ASN A 156 5.18 5.85 -10.39
CA ASN A 156 5.94 6.15 -9.17
C ASN A 156 5.56 5.19 -8.01
N PRO A 157 5.78 3.86 -8.17
CA PRO A 157 5.30 2.87 -7.22
C PRO A 157 6.03 2.92 -5.88
N GLN A 158 7.18 3.59 -5.81
CA GLN A 158 7.99 3.79 -4.59
C GLN A 158 7.20 4.51 -3.48
N GLN A 159 6.18 5.30 -3.84
CA GLN A 159 5.28 5.93 -2.87
C GLN A 159 4.60 4.91 -1.94
N LEU A 160 4.42 3.66 -2.40
CA LEU A 160 3.80 2.58 -1.65
C LEU A 160 4.67 2.06 -0.48
N ALA A 161 5.93 2.47 -0.36
CA ALA A 161 6.84 2.01 0.69
C ALA A 161 6.32 2.31 2.11
N GLN A 162 5.65 3.45 2.28
CA GLN A 162 5.08 3.92 3.56
C GLN A 162 3.56 3.77 3.64
N VAL A 163 2.95 3.13 2.63
CA VAL A 163 1.50 2.95 2.56
C VAL A 163 1.11 1.70 3.34
N GLU A 164 0.03 1.83 4.11
CA GLU A 164 -0.64 0.71 4.77
C GLU A 164 -1.73 0.12 3.88
N GLU A 165 -2.55 0.99 3.28
CA GLU A 165 -3.68 0.63 2.44
C GLU A 165 -3.82 1.62 1.29
N VAL A 166 -4.24 1.14 0.11
CA VAL A 166 -4.71 2.01 -0.98
C VAL A 166 -6.21 1.82 -1.14
N ILE A 167 -6.95 2.92 -1.15
CA ILE A 167 -8.40 2.93 -1.36
C ILE A 167 -8.69 3.46 -2.75
N ALA A 168 -9.48 2.73 -3.54
CA ALA A 168 -10.01 3.25 -4.80
C ALA A 168 -11.19 4.17 -4.49
N VAL A 169 -11.01 5.45 -4.76
CA VAL A 169 -12.02 6.46 -4.46
C VAL A 169 -12.58 7.11 -5.71
N LYS A 170 -13.84 7.52 -5.64
CA LYS A 170 -14.50 8.37 -6.63
C LYS A 170 -14.87 9.71 -5.97
N PRO A 171 -14.43 10.85 -6.52
CA PRO A 171 -14.86 12.14 -6.00
C PRO A 171 -16.34 12.35 -6.28
N VAL A 172 -17.07 12.78 -5.26
CA VAL A 172 -18.50 13.10 -5.32
C VAL A 172 -18.74 14.50 -4.73
N ARG A 173 -19.84 15.13 -5.16
CA ARG A 173 -20.28 16.43 -4.66
C ARG A 173 -21.69 16.29 -4.11
N GLN A 174 -21.96 16.93 -2.99
CA GLN A 174 -23.32 17.06 -2.49
C GLN A 174 -24.10 18.03 -3.38
N VAL A 175 -25.35 17.68 -3.69
CA VAL A 175 -26.27 18.51 -4.46
C VAL A 175 -27.58 18.64 -3.70
N PHE A 176 -28.10 19.86 -3.59
CA PHE A 176 -29.40 20.11 -2.99
C PHE A 176 -30.48 20.06 -4.08
N VAL A 177 -31.46 19.17 -3.91
CA VAL A 177 -32.59 19.03 -4.84
C VAL A 177 -33.82 19.70 -4.25
N LEU A 178 -34.24 20.83 -4.82
CA LEU A 178 -35.48 21.49 -4.46
C LEU A 178 -36.66 20.79 -5.14
N LYS A 179 -37.59 20.23 -4.36
CA LYS A 179 -38.85 19.68 -4.87
C LYS A 179 -39.99 20.65 -4.57
N ARG A 180 -40.76 21.01 -5.61
CA ARG A 180 -42.01 21.78 -5.45
C ARG A 180 -43.04 20.90 -4.74
N LYS A 181 -43.71 21.45 -3.72
CA LYS A 181 -44.88 20.83 -3.08
C LYS A 181 -46.10 20.92 -3.99
#